data_AF-A0A8S3FR88-F1
#
_entry.id   AF-A0A8S3FR88-F1
#
_cell.length_a   1.000
_cell.length_b   1.000
_cell.length_c   1.000
_cell.angle_alpha   90.00
_cell.angle_beta   90.00
_cell.angle_gamma   90.00
#
_symmetry.space_group_name_H-M   'P 1'
#
loop_
_entity.id
_entity.type
_entity.pdbx_description
1 polymer ?
#
loop_
_entity_poly.entity_id
_entity_poly.type
_entity_poly.pdbx_seq_one_letter_code
_entity_poly.pdbx_strand_id
1 'polypeptide(L)'
;PLEIIQPEGPSFQVNGNQVSWQKWLFVIGFTIRQGLVLHNITYDNRSVLYRAALSEMVVPYGDPAEQQARKNAFDSGEYGIGSCTNSLEFGCDCLGHIKYFDGNIFTSRGELLVIKNAICLHEEDYSILWKHTDRRFKKPEVRRSRRLVISSIATIENYEYGFYWYLYQDASIHFEIKLTGILSLGTLPPNVKSPYGPLIAPQLYAPNHQHFFNMRLDLAI
;
A
#
# COMPACT_ATOMS: atom_id res chain seq x y z
N PRO A 1 14.89 19.39 11.52
CA PRO A 1 14.18 18.69 10.42
C PRO A 1 14.80 17.30 10.24
N LEU A 2 14.04 16.31 9.75
CA LEU A 2 14.59 15.02 9.32
C LEU A 2 14.63 15.02 7.79
N GLU A 3 15.82 14.95 7.21
CA GLU A 3 16.02 15.00 5.76
C GLU A 3 16.62 13.68 5.26
N ILE A 4 16.09 13.18 4.15
CA ILE A 4 16.54 11.96 3.49
C ILE A 4 17.01 12.35 2.09
N ILE A 5 18.33 12.25 1.86
CA ILE A 5 18.96 12.69 0.61
C ILE A 5 19.76 11.54 -0.04
N GLN A 6 19.67 11.45 -1.36
CA GLN A 6 20.48 10.55 -2.19
C GLN A 6 21.27 11.41 -3.19
N PRO A 7 22.49 11.85 -2.85
CA PRO A 7 23.22 12.87 -3.63
C PRO A 7 23.58 12.41 -5.04
N GLU A 8 23.75 11.11 -5.24
CA GLU A 8 24.06 10.49 -6.53
C GLU A 8 22.81 9.93 -7.24
N GLY A 9 21.61 10.25 -6.71
CA GLY A 9 20.34 9.72 -7.19
C GLY A 9 20.02 8.32 -6.65
N PRO A 10 18.90 7.73 -7.12
CA PRO A 10 18.46 6.42 -6.69
C PRO A 10 19.25 5.32 -7.39
N SER A 11 19.35 4.16 -6.75
CA SER A 11 19.98 2.96 -7.31
C SER A 11 19.02 2.07 -8.11
N PHE A 12 17.73 2.40 -8.14
CA PHE A 12 16.77 1.80 -9.06
C PHE A 12 16.80 2.51 -10.41
N GLN A 13 16.51 1.78 -11.48
CA GLN A 13 16.33 2.33 -12.82
C GLN A 13 14.91 2.06 -13.28
N VAL A 14 14.36 3.00 -14.06
CA VAL A 14 13.01 2.93 -14.60
C VAL A 14 13.04 3.11 -16.12
N ASN A 15 12.50 2.14 -16.85
CA ASN A 15 12.30 2.22 -18.30
C ASN A 15 10.81 2.00 -18.61
N GLY A 16 10.11 3.10 -18.92
CA GLY A 16 8.64 3.09 -18.96
C GLY A 16 8.09 2.70 -17.58
N ASN A 17 7.43 1.55 -17.49
CA ASN A 17 6.93 0.99 -16.23
C ASN A 17 7.77 -0.17 -15.69
N GLN A 18 8.83 -0.58 -16.39
CA GLN A 18 9.75 -1.60 -15.91
C GLN A 18 10.72 -0.97 -14.91
N VAL A 19 10.90 -1.64 -13.78
CA VAL A 19 11.79 -1.22 -12.70
C VAL A 19 12.84 -2.30 -12.47
N SER A 20 14.10 -1.89 -12.38
CA SER A 20 15.21 -2.76 -11.94
C SER A 20 15.89 -2.19 -10.71
N TRP A 21 16.11 -3.01 -9.69
CA TRP A 21 16.77 -2.60 -8.44
C TRP A 21 17.36 -3.80 -7.72
N GLN A 22 18.66 -3.77 -7.37
CA GLN A 22 19.30 -4.79 -6.53
C GLN A 22 18.91 -6.25 -6.90
N LYS A 23 19.09 -6.61 -8.18
CA LYS A 23 18.71 -7.90 -8.81
C LYS A 23 17.22 -8.13 -9.06
N TRP A 24 16.33 -7.33 -8.50
CA TRP A 24 14.92 -7.34 -8.85
C TRP A 24 14.69 -6.74 -10.23
N LEU A 25 13.76 -7.32 -10.97
CA LEU A 25 13.19 -6.76 -12.18
C LEU A 25 11.69 -7.06 -12.18
N PHE A 26 10.86 -6.04 -12.41
CA PHE A 26 9.39 -6.16 -12.44
C PHE A 26 8.77 -5.02 -13.27
N VAL A 27 7.47 -5.09 -13.51
CA VAL A 27 6.70 -4.05 -14.20
C VAL A 27 5.58 -3.55 -13.30
N ILE A 28 5.48 -2.23 -13.17
CA ILE A 28 4.38 -1.57 -12.45
C ILE A 28 3.17 -1.47 -13.38
N GLY A 29 2.04 -1.98 -12.92
CA GLY A 29 0.73 -1.87 -13.53
C GLY A 29 -0.21 -1.02 -12.68
N PHE A 30 -1.28 -0.54 -13.31
CA PHE A 30 -2.36 0.17 -12.65
C PHE A 30 -3.69 -0.23 -13.27
N THR A 31 -4.71 -0.47 -12.45
CA THR A 31 -6.07 -0.77 -12.92
C THR A 31 -7.10 -0.01 -12.11
N ILE A 32 -8.23 0.33 -12.74
CA ILE A 32 -9.33 1.03 -12.07
C ILE A 32 -9.86 0.29 -10.83
N ARG A 33 -9.86 -1.05 -10.86
CA ARG A 33 -10.38 -1.87 -9.77
C ARG A 33 -9.38 -2.07 -8.62
N GLN A 34 -8.13 -2.41 -8.96
CA GLN A 34 -7.14 -2.88 -7.97
C GLN A 34 -6.12 -1.81 -7.60
N GLY A 35 -6.07 -0.68 -8.32
CA GLY A 35 -5.00 0.29 -8.18
C GLY A 35 -3.66 -0.30 -8.62
N LEU A 36 -2.66 -0.22 -7.76
CA LEU A 36 -1.30 -0.73 -7.96
C LEU A 36 -1.26 -2.25 -8.16
N VAL A 37 -0.61 -2.68 -9.25
CA VAL A 37 -0.36 -4.08 -9.59
C VAL A 37 1.12 -4.26 -9.91
N LEU A 38 1.72 -5.38 -9.51
CA LEU A 38 3.07 -5.75 -9.93
C LEU A 38 3.00 -6.95 -10.89
N HIS A 39 3.79 -6.90 -11.96
CA HIS A 39 3.86 -7.92 -13.00
C HIS A 39 5.30 -8.39 -13.23
N ASN A 40 5.45 -9.65 -13.68
CA ASN A 40 6.71 -10.24 -14.11
C ASN A 40 7.84 -10.01 -13.09
N ILE A 41 7.59 -10.30 -11.82
CA ILE A 41 8.55 -10.12 -10.75
C ILE A 41 9.59 -11.24 -10.84
N THR A 42 10.84 -10.84 -11.00
CA THR A 42 11.99 -11.73 -11.05
C THR A 42 13.08 -11.24 -10.11
N TYR A 43 13.92 -12.18 -9.64
CA TYR A 43 15.11 -11.89 -8.87
C TYR A 43 16.29 -12.64 -9.48
N ASP A 44 17.33 -11.91 -9.87
CA ASP A 44 18.55 -12.47 -10.46
C ASP A 44 18.25 -13.36 -11.70
N ASN A 45 17.38 -12.84 -12.59
CA ASN A 45 16.86 -13.52 -13.79
C ASN A 45 16.04 -14.80 -13.53
N ARG A 46 15.60 -15.03 -12.29
CA ARG A 46 14.71 -16.14 -11.93
C ARG A 46 13.32 -15.62 -11.62
N SER A 47 12.30 -16.28 -12.14
CA SER A 47 10.92 -15.87 -11.91
C SER A 47 10.51 -16.14 -10.44
N VAL A 48 9.64 -15.27 -9.91
CA VAL A 48 9.13 -15.34 -8.54
C VAL A 48 7.60 -15.28 -8.58
N LEU A 49 7.07 -14.20 -9.15
CA LEU A 49 5.64 -13.97 -9.31
C LEU A 49 5.37 -13.47 -10.72
N TYR A 50 4.42 -14.08 -11.41
CA TYR A 50 3.88 -13.54 -12.65
C TYR A 50 3.08 -12.26 -12.38
N ARG A 51 2.31 -12.23 -11.28
CA ARG A 51 1.46 -11.08 -10.91
C ARG A 51 1.16 -11.03 -9.41
N ALA A 52 1.20 -9.84 -8.83
CA ALA A 52 0.78 -9.60 -7.44
C ALA A 52 -0.12 -8.37 -7.35
N ALA A 53 -1.28 -8.50 -6.71
CA ALA A 53 -2.21 -7.39 -6.47
C ALA A 53 -3.21 -7.69 -5.35
N LEU A 54 -3.78 -6.64 -4.78
CA LEU A 54 -5.03 -6.73 -4.04
C LEU A 54 -6.14 -7.13 -5.02
N SER A 55 -6.80 -8.25 -4.78
CA SER A 55 -7.89 -8.74 -5.62
C SER A 55 -9.25 -8.31 -5.13
N GLU A 56 -9.43 -8.24 -3.81
CA GLU A 56 -10.63 -7.75 -3.17
C GLU A 56 -10.34 -7.37 -1.71
N MET A 57 -11.23 -6.59 -1.13
CA MET A 57 -11.32 -6.45 0.32
C MET A 57 -12.78 -6.30 0.73
N VAL A 58 -13.09 -6.60 1.99
CA VAL A 58 -14.45 -6.43 2.54
C VAL A 58 -14.40 -5.83 3.94
N VAL A 59 -15.33 -4.90 4.20
CA VAL A 59 -15.46 -4.18 5.47
C VAL A 59 -16.83 -4.46 6.12
N PRO A 60 -17.01 -5.64 6.75
CA PRO A 60 -18.27 -5.97 7.41
C PRO A 60 -18.40 -5.27 8.77
N TYR A 61 -19.53 -4.62 9.00
CA TYR A 61 -19.89 -4.02 10.29
C TYR A 61 -20.70 -5.01 11.13
N GLY A 62 -20.44 -5.00 12.44
CA GLY A 62 -20.99 -5.96 13.40
C GLY A 62 -22.20 -5.47 14.22
N ASP A 63 -22.79 -4.32 13.87
CA ASP A 63 -24.00 -3.83 14.53
C ASP A 63 -25.25 -4.31 13.76
N PRO A 64 -26.17 -5.07 14.39
CA PRO A 64 -27.35 -5.64 13.74
C PRO A 64 -28.47 -4.62 13.51
N ALA A 65 -28.33 -3.37 13.95
CA ALA A 65 -29.31 -2.32 13.66
C ALA A 65 -29.48 -2.14 12.15
N GLU A 66 -30.71 -1.83 11.72
CA GLU A 66 -31.09 -1.85 10.29
C GLU A 66 -30.16 -1.01 9.39
N GLN A 67 -29.70 0.15 9.87
CA GLN A 67 -28.79 1.01 9.11
C GLN A 67 -27.37 0.43 9.01
N GLN A 68 -26.88 -0.24 10.07
CA GLN A 68 -25.50 -0.73 10.13
C GLN A 68 -25.36 -2.12 9.51
N ALA A 69 -26.39 -2.98 9.61
CA ALA A 69 -26.36 -4.36 9.15
C ALA A 69 -26.11 -4.51 7.63
N ARG A 70 -26.38 -3.45 6.85
CA ARG A 70 -26.13 -3.41 5.40
C ARG A 70 -24.70 -3.03 5.04
N LYS A 71 -23.91 -2.49 5.98
CA LYS A 71 -22.55 -2.01 5.73
C LYS A 71 -21.58 -3.19 5.68
N ASN A 72 -21.32 -3.65 4.46
CA ASN A 72 -20.40 -4.73 4.15
C ASN A 72 -19.70 -4.43 2.82
N ALA A 73 -19.05 -3.26 2.74
CA ALA A 73 -18.51 -2.75 1.49
C ALA A 73 -17.41 -3.66 0.95
N PHE A 74 -17.49 -4.00 -0.33
CA PHE A 74 -16.44 -4.65 -1.09
C PHE A 74 -15.64 -3.57 -1.83
N ASP A 75 -14.77 -2.87 -1.11
CA ASP A 75 -14.16 -1.62 -1.57
C ASP A 75 -13.48 -1.73 -2.95
N SER A 76 -12.81 -2.84 -3.27
CA SER A 76 -12.21 -3.00 -4.60
C SER A 76 -13.26 -3.34 -5.67
N GLY A 77 -14.22 -4.20 -5.38
CA GLY A 77 -15.26 -4.62 -6.32
C GLY A 77 -16.35 -3.58 -6.59
N GLU A 78 -16.75 -2.82 -5.57
CA GLU A 78 -17.89 -1.88 -5.61
C GLU A 78 -17.47 -0.45 -5.96
N TYR A 79 -16.33 0.02 -5.44
CA TYR A 79 -15.83 1.38 -5.67
C TYR A 79 -14.66 1.41 -6.67
N GLY A 80 -13.76 0.44 -6.53
CA GLY A 80 -12.52 0.38 -7.30
C GLY A 80 -11.41 1.19 -6.65
N ILE A 81 -10.46 0.49 -6.02
CA ILE A 81 -9.29 1.08 -5.35
C ILE A 81 -8.52 2.02 -6.29
N GLY A 82 -8.42 1.67 -7.57
CA GLY A 82 -7.76 2.50 -8.58
C GLY A 82 -8.52 3.80 -8.88
N SER A 83 -9.85 3.74 -8.97
CA SER A 83 -10.69 4.95 -9.10
C SER A 83 -10.52 5.90 -7.93
N CYS A 84 -10.34 5.33 -6.74
CA CYS A 84 -10.23 6.02 -5.46
C CYS A 84 -8.79 6.45 -5.11
N THR A 85 -7.82 6.22 -5.99
CA THR A 85 -6.41 6.50 -5.72
C THR A 85 -6.15 8.02 -5.63
N ASN A 86 -5.40 8.43 -4.62
CA ASN A 86 -5.00 9.81 -4.41
C ASN A 86 -3.83 10.21 -5.32
N SER A 87 -3.71 11.51 -5.58
CA SER A 87 -2.49 12.09 -6.15
C SER A 87 -1.50 12.36 -5.02
N LEU A 88 -0.36 11.67 -4.98
CA LEU A 88 0.61 11.78 -3.89
C LEU A 88 1.51 13.01 -4.04
N GLU A 89 1.75 13.70 -2.92
CA GLU A 89 2.56 14.91 -2.85
C GLU A 89 3.96 14.65 -2.29
N PHE A 90 4.98 15.20 -2.97
CA PHE A 90 6.37 15.08 -2.56
C PHE A 90 6.65 15.81 -1.24
N GLY A 91 7.33 15.13 -0.32
CA GLY A 91 7.68 15.67 1.01
C GLY A 91 6.55 15.54 2.04
N CYS A 92 5.33 15.19 1.62
CA CYS A 92 4.19 14.95 2.50
C CYS A 92 3.88 13.44 2.57
N ASP A 93 3.43 12.85 1.46
CA ASP A 93 3.06 11.43 1.40
C ASP A 93 4.28 10.52 1.19
N CYS A 94 5.25 11.02 0.43
CA CYS A 94 6.49 10.32 0.10
C CYS A 94 7.72 11.20 0.33
N LEU A 95 8.71 10.67 1.08
CA LEU A 95 9.92 11.38 1.47
C LEU A 95 11.18 10.69 0.93
N GLY A 96 12.17 11.48 0.50
CA GLY A 96 13.43 10.98 -0.06
C GLY A 96 13.53 11.26 -1.56
N HIS A 97 14.20 10.38 -2.32
CA HIS A 97 14.25 10.49 -3.77
C HIS A 97 13.10 9.70 -4.40
N ILE A 98 12.08 10.40 -4.90
CA ILE A 98 10.83 9.78 -5.33
C ILE A 98 10.70 9.77 -6.85
N LYS A 99 10.29 8.62 -7.40
CA LYS A 99 9.76 8.50 -8.76
C LYS A 99 8.26 8.24 -8.68
N TYR A 100 7.49 9.05 -9.41
CA TYR A 100 6.04 8.88 -9.52
C TYR A 100 5.63 8.21 -10.84
N PHE A 101 4.49 7.52 -10.80
CA PHE A 101 3.76 7.03 -11.96
C PHE A 101 2.31 7.53 -11.89
N ASP A 102 1.80 7.99 -13.03
CA ASP A 102 0.40 8.41 -13.17
C ASP A 102 -0.51 7.18 -13.33
N GLY A 103 -1.73 7.28 -12.80
CA GLY A 103 -2.82 6.33 -13.04
C GLY A 103 -3.74 6.86 -14.12
N ASN A 104 -4.08 6.03 -15.09
CA ASN A 104 -5.05 6.39 -16.14
C ASN A 104 -6.33 5.59 -15.95
N ILE A 105 -7.46 6.30 -15.81
CA ILE A 105 -8.80 5.72 -15.75
C ILE A 105 -9.71 6.41 -16.77
N PHE A 106 -10.98 6.01 -16.83
CA PHE A 106 -11.96 6.60 -17.73
C PHE A 106 -13.15 7.15 -16.96
N THR A 107 -13.67 8.30 -17.39
CA THR A 107 -14.94 8.83 -16.88
C THR A 107 -16.11 7.99 -17.38
N SER A 108 -17.30 8.20 -16.81
CA SER A 108 -18.53 7.58 -17.30
C SER A 108 -18.90 7.98 -18.74
N ARG A 109 -18.22 8.98 -19.31
CA ARG A 109 -18.37 9.42 -20.71
C ARG A 109 -17.31 8.82 -21.64
N GLY A 110 -16.41 7.98 -21.13
CA GLY A 110 -15.32 7.37 -21.88
C GLY A 110 -14.11 8.29 -22.10
N GLU A 111 -14.03 9.41 -21.37
CA GLU A 111 -12.91 10.35 -21.47
C GLU A 111 -11.76 9.89 -20.56
N LEU A 112 -10.52 10.11 -20.98
CA LEU A 112 -9.34 9.82 -20.16
C LEU A 112 -9.32 10.75 -18.93
N LEU A 113 -9.22 10.16 -17.75
CA LEU A 113 -8.93 10.86 -16.50
C LEU A 113 -7.58 10.37 -15.97
N VAL A 114 -6.66 11.32 -15.77
CA VAL A 114 -5.30 11.06 -15.28
C VAL A 114 -5.22 11.41 -13.79
N ILE A 115 -4.95 10.42 -12.96
CA ILE A 115 -4.57 10.58 -11.56
C ILE A 115 -3.07 10.80 -11.52
N LYS A 116 -2.65 12.04 -11.27
CA LYS A 116 -1.23 12.41 -11.21
C LYS A 116 -0.58 11.78 -9.99
N ASN A 117 0.63 11.27 -10.11
CA ASN A 117 1.37 10.71 -8.96
C ASN A 117 0.61 9.61 -8.19
N ALA A 118 -0.16 8.77 -8.89
CA ALA A 118 -0.97 7.71 -8.29
C ALA A 118 -0.13 6.64 -7.56
N ILE A 119 1.10 6.42 -8.01
CA ILE A 119 2.04 5.48 -7.42
C ILE A 119 3.36 6.19 -7.13
N CYS A 120 3.90 5.94 -5.95
CA CYS A 120 5.20 6.40 -5.49
C CYS A 120 6.19 5.23 -5.43
N LEU A 121 7.38 5.44 -5.98
CA LEU A 121 8.51 4.50 -5.97
C LEU A 121 9.73 5.20 -5.36
N HIS A 122 10.30 4.59 -4.33
CA HIS A 122 11.56 5.03 -3.74
C HIS A 122 12.30 3.86 -3.09
N GLU A 123 13.56 4.07 -2.71
CA GLU A 123 14.27 3.14 -1.83
C GLU A 123 14.60 3.82 -0.51
N GLU A 124 14.67 3.03 0.55
CA GLU A 124 15.03 3.53 1.87
C GLU A 124 15.94 2.56 2.62
N ASP A 125 16.67 3.10 3.58
CA ASP A 125 17.46 2.32 4.52
C ASP A 125 16.55 1.42 5.37
N TYR A 126 17.00 0.19 5.61
CA TYR A 126 16.30 -0.75 6.48
C TYR A 126 17.25 -1.37 7.52
N SER A 127 18.09 -0.52 8.13
CA SER A 127 19.00 -0.90 9.21
C SER A 127 20.01 -1.99 8.78
N ILE A 128 20.28 -2.98 9.63
CA ILE A 128 21.27 -4.05 9.40
C ILE A 128 20.63 -5.19 8.61
N LEU A 129 21.25 -5.57 7.48
CA LEU A 129 20.88 -6.77 6.73
C LEU A 129 21.40 -8.02 7.43
N TRP A 130 22.71 -8.05 7.69
CA TRP A 130 23.33 -9.09 8.48
C TRP A 130 24.59 -8.55 9.17
N LYS A 131 24.92 -9.18 10.29
CA LYS A 131 26.11 -8.85 11.09
C LYS A 131 26.66 -10.12 11.73
N HIS A 132 27.98 -10.26 11.70
CA HIS A 132 28.67 -11.33 12.41
C HIS A 132 29.94 -10.80 13.09
N THR A 133 30.14 -11.21 14.33
CA THR A 133 31.36 -10.91 15.10
C THR A 133 31.93 -12.23 15.62
N ASP A 134 33.05 -12.68 15.05
CA ASP A 134 33.80 -13.81 15.59
C ASP A 134 34.94 -13.30 16.45
N ARG A 135 35.05 -13.79 17.69
CA ARG A 135 36.16 -13.45 18.62
C ARG A 135 37.55 -13.79 18.08
N ARG A 136 37.65 -14.70 17.10
CA ARG A 136 38.91 -15.12 16.48
C ARG A 136 39.35 -14.18 15.36
N PHE A 137 38.43 -13.41 14.79
CA PHE A 137 38.73 -12.46 13.72
C PHE A 137 38.88 -11.03 14.27
N LYS A 138 39.73 -10.23 13.63
CA LYS A 138 40.06 -8.87 14.10
C LYS A 138 38.97 -7.83 13.80
N LYS A 139 38.02 -8.14 12.92
CA LYS A 139 37.01 -7.19 12.46
C LYS A 139 35.63 -7.87 12.38
N PRO A 140 34.56 -7.21 12.84
CA PRO A 140 33.21 -7.65 12.58
C PRO A 140 32.83 -7.42 11.10
N GLU A 141 31.98 -8.28 10.57
CA GLU A 141 31.33 -8.07 9.29
C GLU A 141 29.93 -7.49 9.51
N VAL A 142 29.58 -6.46 8.74
CA VAL A 142 28.25 -5.85 8.75
C VAL A 142 27.88 -5.40 7.35
N ARG A 143 26.62 -5.62 6.95
CA ARG A 143 26.02 -5.03 5.76
C ARG A 143 24.71 -4.37 6.14
N ARG A 144 24.44 -3.20 5.59
CA ARG A 144 23.15 -2.51 5.75
C ARG A 144 22.12 -3.12 4.80
N SER A 145 20.87 -3.12 5.23
CA SER A 145 19.73 -3.46 4.39
C SER A 145 19.14 -2.21 3.78
N ARG A 146 18.54 -2.38 2.62
CA ARG A 146 17.66 -1.42 1.97
C ARG A 146 16.43 -2.14 1.47
N ARG A 147 15.34 -1.40 1.35
CA ARG A 147 14.14 -1.88 0.67
C ARG A 147 13.70 -0.91 -0.41
N LEU A 148 13.17 -1.45 -1.50
CA LEU A 148 12.44 -0.70 -2.49
C LEU A 148 10.97 -0.66 -2.08
N VAL A 149 10.39 0.53 -2.04
CA VAL A 149 9.00 0.79 -1.66
C VAL A 149 8.23 1.15 -2.92
N ILE A 150 7.14 0.43 -3.19
CA ILE A 150 6.17 0.75 -4.23
C ILE A 150 4.81 0.93 -3.56
N SER A 151 4.29 2.15 -3.57
CA SER A 151 3.10 2.47 -2.78
C SER A 151 2.05 3.28 -3.52
N SER A 152 0.80 3.14 -3.08
CA SER A 152 -0.36 3.90 -3.53
C SER A 152 -1.31 4.09 -2.35
N ILE A 153 -2.02 5.21 -2.30
CA ILE A 153 -3.00 5.52 -1.25
C ILE A 153 -4.36 5.72 -1.92
N ALA A 154 -5.41 5.11 -1.37
CA ALA A 154 -6.78 5.28 -1.85
C ALA A 154 -7.70 5.77 -0.73
N THR A 155 -8.58 6.72 -1.06
CA THR A 155 -9.64 7.21 -0.17
C THR A 155 -10.97 6.60 -0.57
N ILE A 156 -11.61 5.90 0.37
CA ILE A 156 -12.92 5.29 0.15
C ILE A 156 -13.85 5.80 1.23
N GLU A 157 -14.64 6.80 0.84
CA GLU A 157 -15.49 7.56 1.74
C GLU A 157 -14.70 8.09 2.95
N ASN A 158 -14.87 7.47 4.12
CA ASN A 158 -14.23 7.89 5.37
C ASN A 158 -12.85 7.26 5.61
N TYR A 159 -12.43 6.27 4.83
CA TYR A 159 -11.17 5.55 5.05
C TYR A 159 -10.08 5.96 4.08
N GLU A 160 -8.84 5.93 4.56
CA GLU A 160 -7.65 5.91 3.71
C GLU A 160 -6.87 4.60 3.90
N TYR A 161 -6.54 3.97 2.77
CA TYR A 161 -5.72 2.76 2.73
C TYR A 161 -4.42 3.05 1.98
N GLY A 162 -3.30 2.97 2.70
CA GLY A 162 -1.97 2.97 2.08
C GLY A 162 -1.51 1.55 1.81
N PHE A 163 -1.31 1.21 0.52
CA PHE A 163 -0.84 -0.10 0.07
C PHE A 163 0.65 -0.01 -0.25
N TYR A 164 1.49 -0.80 0.43
CA TYR A 164 2.94 -0.77 0.29
C TYR A 164 3.49 -2.14 -0.06
N TRP A 165 4.12 -2.26 -1.22
CA TRP A 165 4.99 -3.39 -1.55
C TRP A 165 6.43 -3.04 -1.22
N TYR A 166 7.12 -3.97 -0.56
CA TYR A 166 8.52 -3.87 -0.21
C TYR A 166 9.30 -5.03 -0.83
N LEU A 167 10.38 -4.70 -1.54
CA LEU A 167 11.34 -5.67 -2.05
C LEU A 167 12.67 -5.46 -1.34
N TYR A 168 13.30 -6.53 -0.86
CA TYR A 168 14.52 -6.46 -0.06
C TYR A 168 15.72 -7.10 -0.76
N GLN A 169 16.93 -6.75 -0.30
CA GLN A 169 18.17 -7.28 -0.86
C GLN A 169 18.37 -8.79 -0.61
N ASP A 170 17.71 -9.35 0.41
CA ASP A 170 17.69 -10.79 0.72
C ASP A 170 16.63 -11.59 -0.06
N ALA A 171 16.04 -10.97 -1.10
CA ALA A 171 14.99 -11.53 -1.94
C ALA A 171 13.62 -11.71 -1.24
N SER A 172 13.42 -11.18 -0.03
CA SER A 172 12.10 -11.17 0.59
C SER A 172 11.17 -10.14 -0.08
N ILE A 173 9.88 -10.49 -0.12
CA ILE A 173 8.78 -9.61 -0.55
C ILE A 173 7.85 -9.44 0.65
N HIS A 174 7.53 -8.20 0.98
CA HIS A 174 6.59 -7.88 2.05
C HIS A 174 5.51 -6.96 1.50
N PHE A 175 4.27 -7.19 1.93
CA PHE A 175 3.16 -6.31 1.66
C PHE A 175 2.59 -5.79 2.98
N GLU A 176 2.40 -4.49 3.07
CA GLU A 176 1.85 -3.81 4.25
C GLU A 176 0.68 -2.93 3.82
N ILE A 177 -0.37 -2.93 4.65
CA ILE A 177 -1.49 -2.00 4.52
C ILE A 177 -1.51 -1.13 5.76
N LYS A 178 -1.56 0.19 5.55
CA LYS A 178 -1.76 1.17 6.62
C LYS A 178 -3.18 1.69 6.54
N LEU A 179 -3.95 1.43 7.59
CA LEU A 179 -5.32 1.90 7.76
C LEU A 179 -5.30 3.23 8.51
N THR A 180 -5.86 4.28 7.92
CA THR A 180 -6.06 5.57 8.57
C THR A 180 -7.38 6.19 8.11
N GLY A 181 -7.57 7.46 8.44
CA GLY A 181 -8.75 8.24 8.10
C GLY A 181 -9.68 8.43 9.27
N ILE A 182 -10.97 8.48 8.97
CA ILE A 182 -12.02 8.78 9.93
C ILE A 182 -12.88 7.52 10.09
N LEU A 183 -13.24 7.20 11.33
CA LEU A 183 -14.16 6.10 11.60
C LEU A 183 -15.52 6.39 10.94
N SER A 184 -16.17 5.36 10.39
CA SER A 184 -17.59 5.47 10.03
C SER A 184 -18.43 5.41 11.30
N LEU A 185 -19.37 6.34 11.45
CA LEU A 185 -20.03 6.59 12.72
C LEU A 185 -21.53 6.30 12.66
N GLY A 186 -22.09 5.98 13.81
CA GLY A 186 -23.52 6.01 14.05
C GLY A 186 -23.84 6.93 15.24
N THR A 187 -25.13 7.16 15.45
CA THR A 187 -25.62 7.94 16.59
C THR A 187 -26.30 7.05 17.62
N LEU A 188 -26.16 7.40 18.89
CA LEU A 188 -26.90 6.80 20.01
C LEU A 188 -27.63 7.90 20.77
N PRO A 189 -28.84 7.64 21.30
CA PRO A 189 -29.51 8.58 22.19
C PRO A 189 -28.65 8.89 23.44
N PRO A 190 -28.91 10.01 24.15
CA PRO A 190 -28.22 10.34 25.39
C PRO A 190 -28.25 9.18 26.39
N ASN A 191 -27.11 8.89 27.01
CA ASN A 191 -26.92 7.83 28.01
C ASN A 191 -27.16 6.39 27.52
N VAL A 192 -27.33 6.18 26.21
CA VAL A 192 -27.39 4.83 25.62
C VAL A 192 -25.98 4.38 25.23
N LYS A 193 -25.68 3.11 25.49
CA LYS A 193 -24.44 2.44 25.04
C LYS A 193 -24.81 1.30 24.10
N SER A 194 -23.99 1.05 23.08
CA SER A 194 -24.11 -0.11 22.20
C SER A 194 -23.11 -1.20 22.63
N PRO A 195 -23.49 -2.48 22.67
CA PRO A 195 -22.52 -3.58 22.80
C PRO A 195 -21.74 -3.80 21.50
N TYR A 196 -22.16 -3.18 20.38
CA TYR A 196 -21.58 -3.37 19.05
C TYR A 196 -20.60 -2.27 18.65
N GLY A 197 -20.17 -1.41 19.57
CA GLY A 197 -19.16 -0.40 19.29
C GLY A 197 -18.99 0.63 20.41
N PRO A 198 -17.80 1.21 20.58
CA PRO A 198 -17.56 2.25 21.58
C PRO A 198 -18.20 3.59 21.20
N LEU A 199 -18.62 4.35 22.22
CA LEU A 199 -18.82 5.80 22.10
C LEU A 199 -17.45 6.48 21.94
N ILE A 200 -17.35 7.40 20.97
CA ILE A 200 -16.13 8.17 20.70
C ILE A 200 -16.31 9.67 21.00
N ALA A 201 -17.57 10.12 21.07
CA ALA A 201 -17.96 11.46 21.52
C ALA A 201 -19.41 11.40 22.05
N PRO A 202 -19.94 12.47 22.68
CA PRO A 202 -21.33 12.49 23.12
C PRO A 202 -22.29 12.15 21.97
N GLN A 203 -23.09 11.09 22.15
CA GLN A 203 -24.08 10.57 21.18
C GLN A 203 -23.49 10.01 19.86
N LEU A 204 -22.16 9.87 19.77
CA LEU A 204 -21.46 9.41 18.57
C LEU A 204 -20.69 8.12 18.89
N TYR A 205 -21.02 7.03 18.20
CA TYR A 205 -20.36 5.74 18.39
C TYR A 205 -19.75 5.24 17.08
N ALA A 206 -18.71 4.43 17.20
CA ALA A 206 -18.07 3.75 16.09
C ALA A 206 -18.46 2.28 16.16
N PRO A 207 -19.32 1.77 15.25
CA PRO A 207 -19.65 0.35 15.27
C PRO A 207 -18.42 -0.50 14.93
N ASN A 208 -18.28 -1.62 15.64
CA ASN A 208 -17.25 -2.62 15.43
C ASN A 208 -17.30 -3.10 13.98
N HIS A 209 -16.15 -3.20 13.34
CA HIS A 209 -16.02 -3.67 11.97
C HIS A 209 -14.65 -4.33 11.79
N GLN A 210 -14.51 -5.08 10.71
CA GLN A 210 -13.25 -5.70 10.32
C GLN A 210 -12.83 -5.23 8.94
N HIS A 211 -11.55 -5.32 8.64
CA HIS A 211 -11.00 -5.09 7.31
C HIS A 211 -10.33 -6.37 6.86
N PHE A 212 -10.93 -7.07 5.90
CA PHE A 212 -10.38 -8.28 5.31
C PHE A 212 -9.84 -8.00 3.93
N PHE A 213 -8.62 -8.43 3.65
CA PHE A 213 -7.95 -8.21 2.37
C PHE A 213 -7.64 -9.54 1.70
N ASN A 214 -7.83 -9.60 0.39
CA ASN A 214 -7.50 -10.75 -0.43
C ASN A 214 -6.39 -10.41 -1.42
N MET A 215 -5.19 -10.88 -1.15
CA MET A 215 -4.03 -10.71 -2.03
C MET A 215 -3.93 -11.87 -3.01
N ARG A 216 -4.07 -11.59 -4.32
CA ARG A 216 -3.86 -12.60 -5.36
C ARG A 216 -2.40 -12.60 -5.79
N LEU A 217 -1.70 -13.68 -5.46
CA LEU A 217 -0.33 -13.96 -5.86
C LEU A 217 -0.32 -15.04 -6.94
N ASP A 218 0.02 -14.66 -8.16
CA ASP A 218 0.18 -15.56 -9.29
C ASP A 218 1.65 -16.01 -9.35
N LEU A 219 1.92 -17.21 -8.84
CA LEU A 219 3.27 -17.72 -8.65
C LEU A 219 3.88 -18.20 -9.97
N ALA A 220 5.18 -17.99 -10.11
CA ALA A 220 5.95 -18.46 -11.26
C ALA A 220 7.36 -18.87 -10.79
N ILE A 221 7.44 -19.89 -9.93
CA ILE A 221 8.69 -20.33 -9.28
C ILE A 221 9.47 -21.29 -10.17
#